data_AF-A1WPA8-F1
#
_entry.id   AF-A1WPA8-F1
#
_cell.length_a   1.000
_cell.length_b   1.000
_cell.length_c   1.000
_cell.angle_alpha   90.00
_cell.angle_beta   90.00
_cell.angle_gamma   90.00
#
_symmetry.space_group_name_H-M   'P 1'
#
loop_
_entity.id
_entity.type
_entity.pdbx_description
1 polymer ?
#
loop_
_entity_poly.entity_id
_entity_poly.type
_entity_poly.pdbx_seq_one_letter_code
_entity_poly.pdbx_strand_id
1 'polypeptide(L)'
;MVANEKTTANANLSPISPIREGLVGPAFQEQIEVVNREFLKLINLAAILGESEPLAEVILGLSHEAIQELRNAGATQMLAAQAMGLPLVELRIKDAKTLQSIVQSGFGSQEAISIVLKSMPLELMTKARRR
;
A
#
# COMPACT_ATOMS: atom_id res chain seq x y z
N MET A 1 45.74 -35.45 7.44
CA MET A 1 44.28 -35.24 7.27
C MET A 1 43.94 -33.84 7.75
N VAL A 2 43.13 -33.16 6.96
CA VAL A 2 42.84 -31.71 7.00
C VAL A 2 42.05 -31.34 8.26
N ALA A 3 42.29 -30.12 8.74
CA ALA A 3 41.66 -29.45 9.87
C ALA A 3 40.13 -29.49 9.84
N ASN A 4 39.49 -29.45 11.01
CA ASN A 4 38.12 -28.97 11.11
C ASN A 4 37.93 -28.19 12.42
N GLU A 5 38.10 -26.88 12.32
CA GLU A 5 37.69 -25.90 13.30
C GLU A 5 36.16 -25.96 13.45
N LYS A 6 35.67 -26.40 14.61
CA LYS A 6 34.28 -26.16 15.00
C LYS A 6 34.19 -24.77 15.60
N THR A 7 33.98 -23.78 14.73
CA THR A 7 33.55 -22.45 15.14
C THR A 7 32.13 -22.56 15.69
N THR A 8 31.99 -22.51 17.01
CA THR A 8 30.69 -22.33 17.67
C THR A 8 30.20 -20.93 17.36
N ALA A 9 29.25 -20.83 16.43
CA ALA A 9 28.50 -19.61 16.17
C ALA A 9 27.70 -19.26 17.43
N ASN A 10 28.24 -18.36 18.25
CA ASN A 10 27.49 -17.62 19.26
C ASN A 10 26.54 -16.68 18.53
N ALA A 11 25.37 -17.19 18.12
CA ALA A 11 24.23 -16.37 17.76
C ALA A 11 23.62 -15.82 19.06
N ASN A 12 24.33 -14.87 19.70
CA ASN A 12 23.70 -13.91 20.58
C ASN A 12 22.78 -13.04 19.71
N LEU A 13 21.62 -13.59 19.36
CA LEU A 13 20.50 -12.80 18.90
C LEU A 13 19.99 -12.07 20.12
N SER A 14 20.55 -10.87 20.35
CA SER A 14 19.90 -9.87 21.20
C SER A 14 18.42 -9.83 20.78
N PRO A 15 17.46 -9.88 21.73
CA PRO A 15 16.07 -9.66 21.37
C PRO A 15 16.03 -8.33 20.64
N ILE A 16 15.53 -8.33 19.40
CA ILE A 16 15.20 -7.09 18.70
C ILE A 16 14.31 -6.34 19.67
N SER A 17 14.88 -5.32 20.33
CA SER A 17 14.12 -4.48 21.24
C SER A 17 12.94 -3.97 20.42
N PRO A 18 11.69 -4.06 20.90
CA PRO A 18 10.58 -3.48 20.17
C PRO A 18 10.97 -2.02 20.00
N ILE A 19 11.06 -1.58 18.75
CA ILE A 19 11.31 -0.20 18.38
C ILE A 19 10.21 0.61 19.07
N ARG A 20 10.49 1.10 20.28
CA ARG A 20 9.54 1.81 21.15
C ARG A 20 9.35 3.26 20.72
N GLU A 21 10.16 3.71 19.76
CA GLU A 21 10.05 5.00 19.11
C GLU A 21 9.63 4.73 17.68
N GLY A 22 8.36 4.98 17.33
CA GLY A 22 7.88 4.85 15.96
C GLY A 22 8.81 5.58 14.98
N LEU A 23 8.85 5.15 13.70
CA LEU A 23 9.72 5.73 12.67
C LEU A 23 9.50 7.25 12.45
N VAL A 24 8.40 7.78 12.98
CA VAL A 24 7.96 9.16 12.85
C VAL A 24 7.43 9.67 14.19
N GLY A 25 7.35 11.00 14.35
CA GLY A 25 6.76 11.60 15.55
C GLY A 25 5.29 11.22 15.77
N PRO A 26 4.79 11.24 17.02
CA PRO A 26 3.46 10.71 17.39
C PRO A 26 2.30 11.29 16.57
N ALA A 27 2.31 12.60 16.30
CA ALA A 27 1.27 13.25 15.52
C ALA A 27 1.21 12.76 14.06
N PHE A 28 2.37 12.46 13.45
CA PHE A 28 2.41 11.96 12.09
C PHE A 28 2.05 10.46 12.03
N GLN A 29 2.43 9.70 13.05
CA GLN A 29 2.01 8.32 13.23
C GLN A 29 0.49 8.20 13.28
N GLU A 30 -0.19 9.04 14.06
CA GLU A 30 -1.66 9.06 14.14
C GLU A 30 -2.32 9.31 12.77
N GLN A 31 -1.75 10.19 11.95
CA GLN A 31 -2.25 10.43 10.60
C GLN A 31 -2.02 9.24 9.67
N ILE A 32 -0.88 8.55 9.77
CA ILE A 32 -0.63 7.31 9.03
C ILE A 32 -1.67 6.25 9.40
N GLU A 33 -2.02 6.12 10.68
CA GLU A 33 -3.05 5.20 11.15
C GLU A 33 -4.43 5.53 10.57
N VAL A 34 -4.80 6.82 10.51
CA VAL A 34 -6.05 7.27 9.89
C VAL A 34 -6.07 6.91 8.40
N VAL A 35 -5.01 7.23 7.64
CA VAL A 35 -4.93 6.93 6.20
C VAL A 35 -5.01 5.43 5.95
N ASN A 36 -4.24 4.64 6.70
CA ASN A 36 -4.23 3.18 6.56
C ASN A 36 -5.63 2.58 6.84
N ARG A 37 -6.34 3.07 7.85
CA ARG A 37 -7.70 2.65 8.20
C ARG A 37 -8.72 2.99 7.12
N GLU A 38 -8.69 4.21 6.59
CA GLU A 38 -9.63 4.61 5.53
C GLU A 38 -9.36 3.86 4.22
N PHE A 39 -8.09 3.65 3.87
CA PHE A 39 -7.73 2.84 2.72
C PHE A 39 -8.23 1.39 2.85
N LEU A 40 -8.13 0.81 4.04
CA LEU A 40 -8.64 -0.52 4.30
C LEU A 40 -10.15 -0.66 4.17
N LYS A 41 -10.90 0.34 4.63
CA LYS A 41 -12.35 0.37 4.42
C LYS A 41 -12.69 0.36 2.94
N LEU A 42 -11.95 1.10 2.13
CA LEU A 42 -12.11 1.13 0.68
C LEU A 42 -11.81 -0.23 0.05
N ILE A 43 -10.74 -0.93 0.48
CA ILE A 43 -10.43 -2.30 0.02
C ILE A 43 -11.55 -3.27 0.38
N ASN A 44 -12.04 -3.22 1.62
CA ASN A 44 -13.12 -4.10 2.07
C ASN A 44 -14.40 -3.85 1.27
N LEU A 45 -14.73 -2.58 0.97
CA LEU A 45 -15.85 -2.24 0.11
C LEU A 45 -15.66 -2.82 -1.31
N ALA A 46 -14.48 -2.63 -1.91
CA ALA A 46 -14.16 -3.19 -3.22
C ALA A 46 -14.30 -4.74 -3.22
N ALA A 47 -13.84 -5.41 -2.17
CA ALA A 47 -13.93 -6.86 -2.04
C ALA A 47 -15.38 -7.36 -1.87
N ILE A 48 -16.23 -6.60 -1.17
CA ILE A 48 -17.67 -6.91 -0.99
C ILE A 48 -18.44 -6.72 -2.29
N LEU A 49 -18.20 -5.59 -2.98
CA LEU A 49 -18.87 -5.29 -4.25
C LEU A 49 -18.43 -6.27 -5.35
N GLY A 50 -17.16 -6.66 -5.36
CA GLY A 50 -16.64 -7.67 -6.29
C GLY A 50 -16.96 -7.30 -7.74
N GLU A 51 -17.68 -8.18 -8.42
CA GLU A 51 -18.04 -7.99 -9.83
C GLU A 51 -18.99 -6.82 -10.09
N SER A 52 -19.71 -6.33 -9.08
CA SER A 52 -20.57 -5.14 -9.26
C SER A 52 -19.76 -3.85 -9.40
N GLU A 53 -18.46 -3.86 -9.04
CA GLU A 53 -17.55 -2.72 -9.19
C GLU A 53 -16.28 -3.14 -9.97
N PRO A 54 -16.39 -3.41 -11.27
CA PRO A 54 -15.33 -4.03 -12.07
C PRO A 54 -14.07 -3.18 -12.22
N LEU A 55 -14.16 -1.88 -11.94
CA LEU A 55 -13.03 -0.95 -11.98
C LEU A 55 -12.28 -0.84 -10.66
N ALA A 56 -12.77 -1.46 -9.58
CA ALA A 56 -12.16 -1.33 -8.25
C ALA A 56 -10.68 -1.76 -8.24
N GLU A 57 -10.35 -2.89 -8.86
CA GLU A 57 -8.96 -3.39 -9.01
C GLU A 57 -8.06 -2.38 -9.73
N VAL A 58 -8.56 -1.78 -10.81
CA VAL A 58 -7.82 -0.78 -11.61
C VAL A 58 -7.64 0.52 -10.82
N ILE A 59 -8.70 0.98 -10.15
CA ILE A 59 -8.69 2.22 -9.37
C ILE A 59 -7.76 2.08 -8.17
N LEU A 60 -7.76 0.93 -7.49
CA LEU A 60 -6.86 0.64 -6.39
C LEU A 60 -5.44 0.31 -6.85
N GLY A 61 -5.27 -0.14 -8.09
CA GLY A 61 -3.99 -0.63 -8.61
C GLY A 61 -3.56 -1.95 -7.96
N LEU A 62 -4.53 -2.77 -7.54
CA LEU A 62 -4.32 -4.04 -6.84
C LEU A 62 -4.95 -5.18 -7.64
N SER A 63 -4.33 -6.36 -7.62
CA SER A 63 -4.95 -7.55 -8.19
C SER A 63 -6.11 -8.05 -7.32
N HIS A 64 -6.98 -8.87 -7.90
CA HIS A 64 -8.05 -9.53 -7.17
C HIS A 64 -7.54 -10.29 -5.93
N GLU A 65 -6.44 -11.04 -6.12
CA GLU A 65 -5.81 -11.83 -5.07
C GLU A 65 -5.31 -10.92 -3.93
N ALA A 66 -4.67 -9.79 -4.26
CA ALA A 66 -4.23 -8.83 -3.27
C ALA A 66 -5.39 -8.22 -2.49
N ILE A 67 -6.52 -7.91 -3.14
CA ILE A 67 -7.73 -7.41 -2.47
C ILE A 67 -8.30 -8.45 -1.50
N GLN A 68 -8.38 -9.72 -1.91
CA GLN A 68 -8.86 -10.79 -1.03
C GLN A 68 -7.89 -11.07 0.12
N GLU A 69 -6.58 -11.05 -0.12
CA GLU A 69 -5.58 -11.22 0.95
C GLU A 69 -5.62 -10.08 1.96
N LEU A 70 -5.74 -8.82 1.50
CA LEU A 70 -5.87 -7.66 2.39
C LEU A 70 -7.16 -7.71 3.20
N ARG A 71 -8.26 -8.21 2.62
CA ARG A 71 -9.49 -8.48 3.34
C ARG A 71 -9.31 -9.57 4.41
N ASN A 72 -8.60 -10.65 4.07
CA ASN A 72 -8.43 -11.84 4.93
C ASN A 72 -7.40 -11.65 6.04
N ALA A 73 -6.30 -10.94 5.77
CA ALA A 73 -5.27 -10.58 6.75
C ALA A 73 -5.86 -9.81 7.95
N GLY A 74 -7.01 -9.16 7.72
CA GLY A 74 -7.81 -8.51 8.73
C GLY A 74 -7.12 -7.29 9.34
N ALA A 75 -7.86 -6.55 10.17
CA ALA A 75 -7.36 -5.36 10.83
C ALA A 75 -6.10 -5.63 11.68
N THR A 76 -5.95 -6.84 12.22
CA THR A 76 -4.93 -7.18 13.23
C THR A 76 -3.49 -7.18 12.70
N GLN A 77 -3.21 -7.76 11.53
CA GLN A 77 -1.85 -7.72 10.95
C GLN A 77 -1.52 -6.32 10.41
N MET A 78 -2.54 -5.57 10.01
CA MET A 78 -2.39 -4.22 9.50
C MET A 78 -2.21 -3.19 10.62
N LEU A 79 -2.80 -3.44 11.79
CA LEU A 79 -2.49 -2.75 13.05
C LEU A 79 -1.01 -2.95 13.44
N ALA A 80 -0.42 -4.10 13.15
CA ALA A 80 1.00 -4.34 13.39
C ALA A 80 1.91 -3.52 12.44
N ALA A 81 1.53 -3.39 11.15
CA ALA A 81 2.22 -2.50 10.21
C ALA A 81 2.06 -1.00 10.58
N GLN A 82 0.87 -0.64 11.08
CA GLN A 82 0.58 0.70 11.62
C GLN A 82 1.43 1.04 12.84
N ALA A 83 1.67 0.07 13.73
CA ALA A 83 2.50 0.25 14.94
C ALA A 83 3.95 0.67 14.64
N MET A 84 4.44 0.44 13.41
CA MET A 84 5.78 0.88 12.99
C MET A 84 5.77 2.27 12.32
N GLY A 85 4.62 2.93 12.18
CA GLY A 85 4.50 4.21 11.49
C GLY A 85 4.73 4.10 9.98
N LEU A 86 4.37 2.97 9.38
CA LEU A 86 4.55 2.74 7.94
C LEU A 86 3.25 2.99 7.16
N PRO A 87 3.27 3.86 6.13
CA PRO A 87 2.13 4.02 5.23
C PRO A 87 1.98 2.78 4.34
N LEU A 88 0.75 2.30 4.20
CA LEU A 88 0.42 1.16 3.33
C LEU A 88 0.21 1.56 1.88
N VAL A 89 0.11 2.87 1.63
CA VAL A 89 -0.19 3.43 0.32
C VAL A 89 0.87 4.44 -0.07
N GLU A 90 1.05 4.56 -1.37
CA GLU A 90 1.93 5.54 -1.95
C GLU A 90 1.20 6.36 -3.02
N LEU A 91 1.66 7.59 -3.26
CA LEU A 91 1.12 8.40 -4.35
C LEU A 91 1.43 7.75 -5.70
N ARG A 92 0.42 7.62 -6.56
CA ARG A 92 0.57 7.06 -7.91
C ARG A 92 1.44 7.94 -8.83
N ILE A 93 1.27 9.26 -8.74
CA ILE A 93 2.07 10.22 -9.50
C ILE A 93 3.28 10.62 -8.66
N LYS A 94 4.48 10.34 -9.17
CA LYS A 94 5.74 10.56 -8.45
C LYS A 94 6.54 11.76 -8.95
N ASP A 95 6.30 12.20 -10.18
CA ASP A 95 7.10 13.26 -10.78
C ASP A 95 6.50 14.65 -10.50
N ALA A 96 7.37 15.58 -10.11
CA ALA A 96 6.95 16.92 -9.70
C ALA A 96 6.27 17.72 -10.82
N LYS A 97 6.70 17.53 -12.08
CA LYS A 97 6.14 18.25 -13.23
C LYS A 97 4.67 17.86 -13.48
N THR A 98 4.36 16.57 -13.44
CA THR A 98 3.00 16.08 -13.61
C THR A 98 2.11 16.48 -12.43
N LEU A 99 2.62 16.41 -11.20
CA LEU A 99 1.90 16.94 -10.03
C LEU A 99 1.58 18.44 -10.18
N GLN A 100 2.54 19.23 -10.66
CA GLN A 100 2.33 20.66 -10.90
C GLN A 100 1.24 20.91 -11.96
N SER A 101 1.24 20.14 -13.06
CA SER A 101 0.18 20.21 -14.09
C SER A 101 -1.20 19.87 -13.51
N ILE A 102 -1.32 18.83 -12.67
CA ILE A 102 -2.59 18.50 -11.98
C ILE A 102 -3.05 19.65 -11.09
N VAL A 103 -2.15 20.21 -10.28
CA VAL A 103 -2.50 21.29 -9.34
C VAL A 103 -2.92 22.56 -10.08
N GLN A 104 -2.23 22.91 -11.17
CA GLN A 104 -2.52 24.12 -11.94
C GLN A 104 -3.79 24.01 -12.78
N SER A 105 -4.06 22.83 -13.35
CA SER A 105 -5.30 22.55 -14.10
C SER A 105 -6.51 22.38 -13.17
N GLY A 106 -6.29 22.01 -11.91
CA GLY A 106 -7.31 21.68 -10.92
C GLY A 106 -7.69 20.20 -10.98
N PHE A 107 -7.89 19.59 -9.80
CA PHE A 107 -8.11 18.13 -9.66
C PHE A 107 -9.37 17.59 -10.37
N GLY A 108 -10.34 18.45 -10.71
CA GLY A 108 -11.54 18.09 -11.46
C GLY A 108 -11.43 18.32 -12.98
N SER A 109 -10.29 18.79 -13.47
CA SER A 109 -10.10 19.08 -14.89
C SER A 109 -9.98 17.81 -15.72
N GLN A 110 -10.34 17.89 -17.00
CA GLN A 110 -10.14 16.79 -17.95
C GLN A 110 -8.66 16.41 -18.07
N GLU A 111 -7.75 17.38 -17.90
CA GLU A 111 -6.31 17.15 -17.94
C GLU A 111 -5.85 16.32 -16.74
N ALA A 112 -6.25 16.70 -15.52
CA ALA A 112 -5.95 15.94 -14.31
C ALA A 112 -6.52 14.51 -14.39
N ILE A 113 -7.76 14.36 -14.86
CA ILE A 113 -8.39 13.05 -15.04
C ILE A 113 -7.61 12.22 -16.07
N SER A 114 -7.22 12.81 -17.20
CA SER A 114 -6.43 12.12 -18.24
C SER A 114 -5.09 11.61 -17.70
N ILE A 115 -4.39 12.43 -16.91
CA ILE A 115 -3.13 12.06 -16.27
C ILE A 115 -3.33 10.88 -15.31
N VAL A 116 -4.34 10.95 -14.44
CA VAL A 116 -4.63 9.89 -13.47
C VAL A 116 -5.00 8.59 -14.19
N LEU A 117 -5.81 8.64 -15.24
CA LEU A 117 -6.18 7.47 -16.04
C LEU A 117 -4.98 6.84 -16.75
N LYS A 118 -4.07 7.65 -17.31
CA LYS A 118 -2.84 7.16 -17.95
C LYS A 118 -1.90 6.46 -16.99
N SER A 119 -1.93 6.83 -15.72
CA SER A 119 -1.13 6.21 -14.67
C SER A 119 -1.74 4.91 -14.11
N MET A 120 -2.95 4.52 -14.53
CA MET A 120 -3.57 3.26 -14.10
C MET A 120 -2.86 2.06 -14.76
N PRO A 121 -2.69 0.93 -14.03
CA PRO A 121 -2.04 -0.26 -14.55
C PRO A 121 -2.84 -0.88 -15.70
N LEU A 122 -2.30 -0.82 -16.92
CA LEU A 122 -2.93 -1.29 -18.16
C LEU A 122 -3.24 -2.81 -18.15
N GLU A 123 -2.44 -3.59 -17.43
CA GLU A 123 -2.63 -5.04 -17.26
C GLU A 123 -3.94 -5.37 -16.54
N LEU A 124 -4.37 -4.50 -15.61
CA LEU A 124 -5.65 -4.65 -14.91
C LEU A 124 -6.81 -4.12 -15.78
N MET A 125 -6.57 -3.07 -16.59
CA MET A 125 -7.60 -2.53 -17.50
C MET A 125 -8.01 -3.53 -18.59
N THR A 126 -7.08 -4.33 -19.10
CA THR A 126 -7.36 -5.33 -20.15
C THR A 126 -8.15 -6.52 -19.64
N LYS A 127 -7.99 -6.91 -18.36
CA LYS A 127 -8.80 -7.94 -17.70
C LYS A 127 -10.21 -7.43 -17.38
N ALA A 128 -10.34 -6.20 -16.88
CA ALA A 128 -11.64 -5.59 -16.57
C ALA A 128 -12.54 -5.43 -17.82
N ARG A 129 -11.96 -5.24 -19.02
CA ARG A 129 -12.71 -5.17 -20.29
C ARG A 129 -13.13 -6.51 -20.88
N ARG A 130 -12.60 -7.63 -20.39
CA ARG A 130 -12.86 -8.99 -20.93
C ARG A 130 -13.84 -9.80 -20.09
N ARG A 131 -14.25 -9.29 -18.93
CA ARG A 131 -15.36 -9.81 -18.13
C ARG A 131 -16.61 -9.02 -18.47
#